data_AF-A0A7X7M631-F1
#
_entry.id   AF-A0A7X7M631-F1
#
_cell.length_a   1.000
_cell.length_b   1.000
_cell.length_c   1.000
_cell.angle_alpha   90.00
_cell.angle_beta   90.00
_cell.angle_gamma   90.00
#
_symmetry.space_group_name_H-M   'P 1'
#
loop_
_entity.id
_entity.type
_entity.pdbx_description
1 polymer ?
#
loop_
_entity_poly.entity_id
_entity_poly.type
_entity_poly.pdbx_seq_one_letter_code
_entity_poly.pdbx_strand_id
1 'polypeptide(L)'
;MIKKQAFRLAELLAQSPEYMQYIDARDRLAADDEQSSILADLRQQQLFMRMADIMGEDADDERDDFNSLYATLSGNPVISDYLFAEGRLFHLIADVEEVFSDTLELTQGFDQESPESNPLLN
;
A
#
# COMPACT_ATOMS: atom_id res chain seq x y z
N MET A 1 22.47 -10.63 -15.66
CA MET A 1 23.16 -9.74 -14.71
C MET A 1 22.15 -9.06 -13.78
N ILE A 2 21.22 -8.25 -14.31
CA ILE A 2 20.21 -7.51 -13.54
C ILE A 2 19.34 -8.40 -12.63
N LYS A 3 18.76 -9.48 -13.15
CA LYS A 3 17.94 -10.42 -12.35
C LYS A 3 18.65 -10.95 -11.09
N LYS A 4 19.97 -11.20 -11.16
CA LYS A 4 20.75 -11.67 -10.01
C LYS A 4 20.90 -10.57 -8.95
N GLN A 5 21.07 -9.32 -9.38
CA GLN A 5 21.14 -8.19 -8.46
C GLN A 5 19.78 -7.89 -7.83
N ALA A 6 18.69 -8.04 -8.59
CA ALA A 6 17.34 -7.94 -8.06
C ALA A 6 17.06 -8.99 -6.97
N PHE A 7 17.48 -10.26 -7.18
CA PHE A 7 17.40 -11.27 -6.12
C PHE A 7 18.22 -10.89 -4.89
N ARG A 8 19.44 -10.35 -5.09
CA ARG A 8 20.27 -9.92 -3.97
C ARG A 8 19.63 -8.79 -3.18
N LEU A 9 19.00 -7.83 -3.86
CA LEU A 9 18.25 -6.76 -3.21
C LEU A 9 17.05 -7.31 -2.43
N ALA A 10 16.29 -8.24 -3.01
CA ALA A 10 15.19 -8.91 -2.32
C ALA A 10 15.65 -9.65 -1.05
N GLU A 11 16.80 -10.34 -1.10
CA GLU A 11 17.41 -10.97 0.09
C GLU A 11 17.77 -9.95 1.17
N LEU A 12 18.26 -8.76 0.79
CA LEU A 12 18.60 -7.69 1.73
C LEU A 12 17.34 -7.07 2.36
N LEU A 13 16.29 -6.85 1.56
CA LEU A 13 14.99 -6.39 2.05
C LEU A 13 14.37 -7.41 3.01
N ALA A 14 14.47 -8.71 2.73
CA ALA A 14 14.01 -9.76 3.64
C ALA A 14 14.81 -9.82 4.96
N GLN A 15 15.97 -9.18 5.03
CA GLN A 15 16.78 -9.05 6.24
C GLN A 15 16.66 -7.65 6.88
N SER A 16 15.77 -6.79 6.37
CA SER A 16 15.58 -5.46 6.95
C SER A 16 14.81 -5.55 8.27
N PRO A 17 15.05 -4.61 9.21
CA PRO A 17 14.24 -4.50 10.42
C PRO A 17 12.74 -4.33 10.13
N GLU A 18 12.39 -3.60 9.06
CA GLU A 18 11.02 -3.39 8.62
C GLU A 18 10.34 -4.71 8.24
N TYR A 19 11.01 -5.55 7.45
CA TYR A 19 10.47 -6.85 7.06
C TYR A 19 10.35 -7.79 8.25
N MET A 20 11.37 -7.84 9.12
CA MET A 20 11.31 -8.67 10.33
C MET A 20 10.17 -8.25 11.27
N GLN A 21 9.96 -6.95 11.47
CA GLN A 21 8.85 -6.42 12.27
C GLN A 21 7.49 -6.76 11.65
N TYR A 22 7.37 -6.65 10.33
CA TYR A 22 6.17 -7.03 9.61
C TYR A 22 5.84 -8.52 9.77
N ILE A 23 6.82 -9.40 9.60
CA ILE A 23 6.62 -10.84 9.76
C ILE A 23 6.22 -11.20 11.19
N ASP A 24 6.88 -10.64 12.20
CA ASP A 24 6.54 -10.89 13.60
C ASP A 24 5.12 -10.42 13.94
N ALA A 25 4.74 -9.20 13.52
CA ALA A 25 3.40 -8.68 13.76
C ALA A 25 2.33 -9.49 13.00
N ARG A 26 2.62 -9.92 11.77
CA ARG A 26 1.74 -10.78 10.97
C ARG A 26 1.54 -12.14 11.64
N ASP A 27 2.61 -12.77 12.11
CA ASP A 27 2.54 -14.10 12.72
C ASP A 27 1.80 -14.04 14.07
N ARG A 28 1.97 -12.95 14.84
CA ARG A 28 1.17 -12.67 16.04
C ARG A 28 -0.32 -12.52 15.73
N LEU A 29 -0.66 -11.80 14.66
CA LEU A 29 -2.05 -11.62 14.23
C LEU A 29 -2.65 -12.94 13.74
N ALA A 30 -1.89 -13.72 12.97
CA ALA A 30 -2.31 -15.02 12.42
C ALA A 30 -2.56 -16.09 13.48
N ALA A 31 -2.00 -15.93 14.69
CA ALA A 31 -2.24 -16.83 15.81
C ALA A 31 -3.62 -16.63 16.47
N ASP A 32 -4.34 -15.55 16.12
CA ASP A 32 -5.67 -15.22 16.62
C ASP A 32 -6.68 -15.27 15.46
N ASP A 33 -7.53 -16.31 15.46
CA ASP A 33 -8.51 -16.57 14.41
C ASP A 33 -9.53 -15.42 14.26
N GLU A 34 -9.89 -14.75 15.36
CA GLU A 34 -10.84 -13.62 15.35
C GLU A 34 -10.20 -12.41 14.68
N GLN A 35 -8.98 -12.06 15.11
CA GLN A 35 -8.26 -10.91 14.56
C GLN A 35 -7.86 -11.12 13.10
N SER A 36 -7.56 -12.35 12.71
CA SER A 36 -7.27 -12.74 11.33
C SER A 36 -8.50 -12.56 10.42
N SER A 37 -9.68 -12.98 10.88
CA SER A 37 -10.93 -12.78 10.14
C SER A 37 -11.22 -11.29 9.95
N ILE A 38 -11.06 -10.50 11.01
CA ILE A 38 -11.28 -9.06 10.98
C ILE A 38 -10.35 -8.35 9.99
N LEU A 39 -9.06 -8.74 9.94
CA LEU A 39 -8.14 -8.20 8.95
C LEU A 39 -8.54 -8.59 7.52
N ALA A 40 -9.01 -9.83 7.32
CA ALA A 40 -9.45 -10.29 6.00
C ALA A 40 -10.61 -9.44 5.46
N ASP A 41 -11.57 -9.10 6.32
CA ASP A 41 -12.70 -8.23 5.97
C ASP A 41 -12.21 -6.82 5.58
N LEU A 42 -11.29 -6.24 6.36
CA LEU A 42 -10.66 -4.96 6.04
C LEU A 42 -9.97 -4.98 4.67
N ARG A 43 -9.27 -6.07 4.34
CA ARG A 43 -8.58 -6.23 3.04
C ARG A 43 -9.53 -6.38 1.88
N GLN A 44 -10.65 -7.08 2.09
CA GLN A 44 -11.65 -7.24 1.07
C GLN A 44 -12.29 -5.89 0.72
N GLN A 45 -12.63 -5.07 1.73
CA GLN A 45 -13.12 -3.71 1.51
C GLN A 45 -12.07 -2.83 0.82
N GLN A 46 -10.81 -2.92 1.23
CA GLN A 46 -9.72 -2.18 0.56
C GLN A 46 -9.59 -2.55 -0.93
N LEU A 47 -9.72 -3.83 -1.26
CA LEU A 47 -9.67 -4.29 -2.66
C LEU A 47 -10.88 -3.78 -3.46
N PHE A 48 -12.07 -3.83 -2.87
CA PHE A 48 -13.30 -3.34 -3.50
C PHE A 48 -13.17 -1.85 -3.86
N MET A 49 -12.74 -1.00 -2.92
CA MET A 49 -12.54 0.43 -3.18
C MET A 49 -11.54 0.68 -4.32
N ARG A 50 -10.41 -0.05 -4.34
CA ARG A 50 -9.43 0.07 -5.43
C ARG A 50 -10.02 -0.32 -6.79
N MET A 51 -10.92 -1.30 -6.82
CA MET A 51 -11.61 -1.69 -8.05
C MET A 51 -12.62 -0.63 -8.49
N ALA A 52 -13.40 -0.08 -7.56
CA ALA A 52 -14.34 1.01 -7.83
C ALA A 52 -13.62 2.23 -8.41
N ASP A 53 -12.48 2.63 -7.82
CA ASP A 53 -11.63 3.72 -8.34
C ASP A 53 -11.19 3.47 -9.79
N ILE A 54 -10.77 2.24 -10.11
CA ILE A 54 -10.36 1.84 -11.47
C ILE A 54 -11.54 1.87 -12.45
N MET A 55 -12.74 1.49 -11.99
CA MET A 55 -13.96 1.47 -12.80
C MET A 55 -14.60 2.86 -12.93
N GLY A 56 -14.14 3.85 -12.15
CA GLY A 56 -14.76 5.17 -12.06
C GLY A 56 -16.14 5.14 -11.39
N GLU A 57 -16.37 4.16 -10.50
CA GLU A 57 -17.60 4.03 -9.72
C GLU A 57 -17.48 4.83 -8.41
N ASP A 58 -18.57 5.50 -8.02
CA ASP A 58 -18.65 6.13 -6.70
C ASP A 58 -18.86 5.04 -5.64
N ALA A 59 -17.94 5.00 -4.68
CA ALA A 59 -17.93 4.07 -3.55
C ALA A 59 -17.80 4.84 -2.23
N ASP A 60 -18.48 6.00 -2.13
CA ASP A 60 -18.38 6.89 -0.96
C ASP A 60 -18.92 6.25 0.32
N ASP A 61 -20.03 5.52 0.24
CA ASP A 61 -20.59 4.80 1.39
C ASP A 61 -19.61 3.70 1.85
N GLU A 62 -19.01 2.95 0.93
CA GLU A 62 -18.03 1.91 1.25
C GLU A 62 -16.72 2.49 1.79
N ARG A 63 -16.33 3.71 1.37
CA ARG A 63 -15.19 4.44 1.94
C ARG A 63 -15.46 4.84 3.39
N ASP A 64 -16.67 5.31 3.69
CA ASP A 64 -17.07 5.68 5.05
C ASP A 64 -17.14 4.46 5.98
N ASP A 65 -17.67 3.34 5.49
CA ASP A 65 -17.67 2.06 6.19
C ASP A 65 -16.25 1.55 6.45
N PHE A 66 -15.38 1.61 5.44
CA PHE A 66 -13.97 1.25 5.59
C PHE A 66 -13.26 2.13 6.63
N ASN A 67 -13.46 3.45 6.57
CA ASN A 67 -12.85 4.39 7.52
C ASN A 67 -13.29 4.09 8.96
N SER A 68 -14.57 3.78 9.15
CA SER A 68 -15.14 3.42 10.46
C SER A 68 -14.57 2.10 10.99
N LEU A 69 -14.47 1.08 10.12
CA LEU A 69 -13.82 -0.18 10.46
C LEU A 69 -12.36 0.05 10.81
N TYR A 70 -11.61 0.73 9.95
CA TYR A 70 -10.19 1.04 10.14
C TYR A 70 -9.93 1.77 11.47
N ALA A 71 -10.74 2.78 11.81
CA ALA A 71 -10.63 3.51 13.07
C ALA A 71 -10.85 2.61 14.28
N THR A 72 -11.83 1.71 14.21
CA THR A 72 -12.12 0.73 15.27
C THR A 72 -10.94 -0.24 15.44
N LEU A 73 -10.42 -0.76 14.33
CA LEU A 73 -9.34 -1.74 14.32
C LEU A 73 -7.99 -1.15 14.74
N SER A 74 -7.75 0.12 14.42
CA SER A 74 -6.56 0.86 14.87
C SER A 74 -6.48 0.98 16.41
N GLY A 75 -7.60 0.79 17.11
CA GLY A 75 -7.64 0.72 18.57
C GLY A 75 -7.23 -0.64 19.15
N ASN A 76 -7.19 -1.71 18.34
CA ASN A 76 -6.70 -3.01 18.76
C ASN A 76 -5.17 -3.04 18.67
N PRO A 77 -4.44 -3.33 19.76
CA PRO A 77 -2.97 -3.27 19.75
C PRO A 77 -2.33 -4.27 18.80
N VAL A 78 -2.92 -5.44 18.58
CA VAL A 78 -2.38 -6.47 17.66
C VAL A 78 -2.56 -6.02 16.21
N ILE A 79 -3.73 -5.50 15.86
CA ILE A 79 -3.98 -5.01 14.50
C ILE A 79 -3.18 -3.73 14.23
N SER A 80 -3.13 -2.81 15.19
CA SER A 80 -2.37 -1.55 15.08
C SER A 80 -0.88 -1.81 14.89
N ASP A 81 -0.29 -2.74 15.67
CA ASP A 81 1.10 -3.19 15.49
C ASP A 81 1.35 -3.72 14.06
N TYR A 82 0.44 -4.56 13.56
CA TYR A 82 0.51 -5.10 12.21
C TYR A 82 0.42 -4.02 11.12
N LEU A 83 -0.56 -3.12 11.21
CA LEU A 83 -0.76 -2.04 10.24
C LEU A 83 0.44 -1.08 10.23
N PHE A 84 0.99 -0.76 11.40
CA PHE A 84 2.19 0.05 11.51
C PHE A 84 3.41 -0.62 10.86
N ALA A 85 3.64 -1.90 11.15
CA ALA A 85 4.76 -2.65 10.57
C ALA A 85 4.62 -2.80 9.04
N GLU A 86 3.40 -3.00 8.54
CA GLU A 86 3.12 -3.02 7.11
C GLU A 86 3.42 -1.69 6.44
N GLY A 87 2.94 -0.57 7.01
CA GLY A 87 3.19 0.77 6.47
C GLY A 87 4.69 1.07 6.37
N ARG A 88 5.48 0.68 7.38
CA ARG A 88 6.94 0.81 7.35
C ARG A 88 7.59 0.00 6.23
N LEU A 89 7.15 -1.25 6.02
CA LEU A 89 7.66 -2.09 4.95
C LEU A 89 7.33 -1.50 3.57
N PHE A 90 6.11 -1.02 3.37
CA PHE A 90 5.71 -0.39 2.10
C PHE A 90 6.45 0.90 1.84
N HIS A 91 6.72 1.71 2.87
CA HIS A 91 7.55 2.89 2.71
C HIS A 91 8.97 2.53 2.26
N LEU A 92 9.61 1.53 2.88
CA LEU A 92 10.93 1.04 2.45
C LEU A 92 10.93 0.54 0.99
N ILE A 93 9.86 -0.13 0.57
CA ILE A 93 9.72 -0.59 -0.82
C ILE A 93 9.55 0.60 -1.76
N ALA A 94 8.74 1.59 -1.39
CA ALA A 94 8.55 2.81 -2.17
C ALA A 94 9.86 3.59 -2.35
N ASP A 95 10.68 3.72 -1.30
CA ASP A 95 12.01 4.35 -1.40
C ASP A 95 12.90 3.63 -2.42
N VAL A 96 12.84 2.30 -2.46
CA VAL A 96 13.58 1.49 -3.43
C VAL A 96 13.05 1.69 -4.85
N GLU A 97 11.73 1.74 -5.03
CA GLU A 97 11.08 2.02 -6.32
C GLU A 97 11.43 3.42 -6.83
N GLU A 98 11.45 4.42 -5.95
CA GLU A 98 11.85 5.80 -6.27
C GLU A 98 13.28 5.85 -6.80
N VAL A 99 14.24 5.17 -6.15
CA VAL A 99 15.63 5.10 -6.65
C VAL A 99 15.69 4.55 -8.08
N PHE A 100 14.91 3.51 -8.39
CA PHE A 100 14.85 2.97 -9.74
C PHE A 100 14.21 3.94 -10.73
N SER A 101 13.09 4.56 -10.33
CA SER A 101 12.34 5.51 -11.14
C SER A 101 13.19 6.73 -11.51
N ASP A 102 13.88 7.31 -10.53
CA ASP A 102 14.75 8.48 -10.71
C ASP A 102 15.98 8.16 -11.55
N THR A 103 16.64 7.03 -11.28
CA THR A 103 17.85 6.62 -12.03
C THR A 103 17.54 6.36 -13.50
N LEU A 104 16.33 5.87 -13.80
CA LEU A 104 15.88 5.57 -15.15
C LEU A 104 15.11 6.74 -15.79
N GLU A 105 14.96 7.86 -15.08
CA GLU A 105 14.21 9.05 -15.51
C GLU A 105 12.76 8.73 -15.94
N LEU A 106 12.13 7.72 -15.32
CA LEU A 106 10.79 7.23 -15.71
C LEU A 106 9.67 8.22 -15.36
N THR A 107 9.94 9.18 -14.47
CA THR A 107 9.02 10.23 -14.04
C THR A 107 9.02 11.44 -14.98
N GLN A 108 10.05 11.60 -15.81
CA GLN A 108 10.19 12.71 -16.76
C GLN A 108 9.36 12.45 -18.02
N GLY A 109 8.06 12.67 -17.96
CA GLY A 109 7.19 12.51 -19.13
C GLY A 109 5.68 12.60 -18.92
N PHE A 110 5.19 12.65 -17.67
CA PHE A 110 3.75 12.77 -17.38
C PHE A 110 3.26 14.22 -17.21
N ASP A 111 4.16 15.21 -17.26
CA ASP A 111 3.81 16.64 -17.33
C ASP A 111 3.55 17.09 -18.79
N GLN A 112 2.79 16.29 -19.57
CA GLN A 112 2.27 16.74 -20.87
C GLN A 112 0.92 17.42 -20.68
N GLU A 113 0.99 18.76 -20.67
CA GLU A 113 -0.05 19.75 -21.01
C GLU A 113 -1.43 19.63 -20.33
N SER A 114 -1.65 20.48 -19.32
CA SER A 114 -2.98 20.91 -18.89
C SER A 114 -3.84 21.30 -20.11
N PRO A 115 -5.10 20.81 -20.24
CA PRO A 115 -6.01 21.20 -21.33
C PRO A 115 -6.45 22.67 -21.36
N GLU A 116 -5.88 23.55 -20.52
CA GLU A 116 -6.33 24.94 -20.34
C GLU A 116 -5.84 25.92 -21.43
N SER A 117 -5.25 25.43 -22.52
CA SER A 117 -4.89 26.27 -23.67
C SER A 117 -5.75 25.97 -24.90
N ASN A 118 -7.08 25.91 -24.75
CA ASN A 118 -7.98 26.01 -25.90
C ASN A 118 -8.69 27.37 -25.93
N PRO A 119 -8.17 28.38 -26.65
CA PRO A 119 -8.79 29.71 -26.76
C PRO A 119 -10.05 29.74 -27.64
N LEU A 120 -10.64 28.61 -28.03
CA LEU A 120 -11.84 28.55 -28.89
C LEU A 120 -13.15 28.25 -28.15
N LEU A 121 -13.17 28.34 -26.82
CA LEU A 121 -14.39 28.33 -26.01
C LEU A 121 -14.50 29.63 -25.21
N ASN A 122 -14.66 30.74 -25.93
CA ASN A 122 -15.25 32.00 -25.44
C ASN A 122 -16.44 32.33 -26.32
#